data_AF-A0ABD6PPD6-F1
#
_entry.id   AF-A0ABD6PPD6-F1
#
_cell.length_a   1.000
_cell.length_b   1.000
_cell.length_c   1.000
_cell.angle_alpha   90.00
_cell.angle_beta   90.00
_cell.angle_gamma   90.00
#
_symmetry.space_group_name_H-M   'P 1'
#
loop_
_entity.id
_entity.type
_entity.pdbx_description
1 polymer ?
#
loop_
_entity_poly.entity_id
_entity_poly.type
_entity_poly.pdbx_seq_one_letter_code
_entity_poly.pdbx_strand_id
1 'polypeptide(L)'
;MAIFKQPPIQWGFLGNSYLWRKLAQYFSGKDMPPERHRFEAAIIGAVWVLTGHRLDREEQFKVNRYNQGGTSDGIVSCRFWLETAIPLLWQRQAKLKPRKFWQFGKK
;
A
#
# COMPACT_ATOMS: atom_id res chain seq x y z
N MET A 1 -2.55 -1.15 10.91
CA MET A 1 -3.27 -2.22 10.19
C MET A 1 -2.36 -3.41 9.88
N ALA A 2 -2.84 -4.67 9.99
CA ALA A 2 -1.99 -5.87 9.96
C ALA A 2 -1.22 -6.09 8.64
N ILE A 3 -1.81 -5.76 7.47
CA ILE A 3 -1.16 -5.96 6.17
C ILE A 3 0.08 -5.06 5.95
N PHE A 4 0.23 -4.00 6.73
CA PHE A 4 1.38 -3.06 6.65
C PHE A 4 2.49 -3.35 7.68
N LYS A 5 2.31 -4.35 8.57
CA LYS A 5 3.24 -4.59 9.69
C LYS A 5 4.67 -4.90 9.24
N GLN A 6 4.82 -5.70 8.19
CA GLN A 6 6.14 -6.06 7.67
C GLN A 6 6.48 -5.15 6.48
N PRO A 7 7.64 -4.49 6.47
CA PRO A 7 8.08 -3.79 5.27
C PRO A 7 8.36 -4.80 4.12
N PRO A 8 8.35 -4.36 2.85
CA PRO A 8 8.95 -5.12 1.76
C PRO A 8 10.47 -5.22 1.95
N ILE A 9 11.07 -6.22 1.33
CA ILE A 9 12.51 -6.54 1.46
C ILE A 9 13.38 -5.40 0.92
N GLN A 10 12.93 -4.72 -0.14
CA GLN A 10 13.63 -3.60 -0.76
C GLN A 10 12.64 -2.47 -1.03
N TRP A 11 13.06 -1.24 -0.70
CA TRP A 11 12.25 -0.04 -0.90
C TRP A 11 12.56 0.68 -2.22
N GLY A 12 13.78 0.55 -2.74
CA GLY A 12 14.31 1.39 -3.83
C GLY A 12 14.59 2.82 -3.37
N PHE A 13 13.54 3.58 -3.04
CA PHE A 13 13.63 4.98 -2.59
C PHE A 13 13.10 5.17 -1.17
N LEU A 14 13.70 6.10 -0.41
CA LEU A 14 13.30 6.37 0.97
C LEU A 14 11.87 6.93 1.07
N GLY A 15 11.39 7.68 0.07
CA GLY A 15 10.01 8.17 0.03
C GLY A 15 8.96 7.04 -0.01
N ASN A 16 9.28 5.87 -0.56
CA ASN A 16 8.39 4.70 -0.51
C ASN A 16 8.15 4.23 0.93
N SER A 17 9.19 4.24 1.78
CA SER A 17 9.07 3.84 3.18
C SER A 17 8.23 4.83 4.00
N TYR A 18 8.34 6.13 3.73
CA TYR A 18 7.52 7.17 4.34
C TYR A 18 6.04 7.04 3.93
N LEU A 19 5.77 6.87 2.63
CA LEU A 19 4.41 6.69 2.15
C LEU A 19 3.76 5.42 2.73
N TRP A 20 4.53 4.33 2.85
CA TRP A 20 4.06 3.10 3.51
C TRP A 20 3.60 3.35 4.95
N ARG A 21 4.40 4.04 5.75
CA ARG A 21 4.03 4.39 7.14
C ARG A 21 2.78 5.26 7.18
N LYS A 22 2.65 6.23 6.28
CA LYS A 22 1.47 7.11 6.21
C LYS A 22 0.21 6.35 5.81
N LEU A 23 0.29 5.41 4.88
CA LEU A 23 -0.83 4.53 4.52
C LEU A 23 -1.21 3.61 5.69
N ALA A 24 -0.22 3.03 6.38
CA ALA A 24 -0.47 2.20 7.55
C ALA A 24 -1.23 2.94 8.66
N GLN A 25 -0.94 4.23 8.85
CA GLN A 25 -1.67 5.14 9.75
C GLN A 25 -3.06 5.48 9.19
N TYR A 26 -3.14 5.86 7.91
CA TYR A 26 -4.39 6.27 7.24
C TYR A 26 -5.47 5.18 7.26
N PHE A 27 -5.06 3.91 7.16
CA PHE A 27 -5.95 2.75 7.23
C PHE A 27 -6.00 2.11 8.62
N SER A 28 -5.38 2.69 9.64
CA SER A 28 -5.50 2.17 11.00
C SER A 28 -6.95 2.27 11.47
N GLY A 29 -7.55 1.13 11.85
CA GLY A 29 -8.95 1.07 12.28
C GLY A 29 -9.98 1.13 11.16
N LYS A 30 -9.56 1.09 9.89
CA LYS A 30 -10.48 1.01 8.73
C LYS A 30 -10.51 -0.39 8.16
N ASP A 31 -11.69 -0.86 7.82
CA ASP A 31 -11.83 -2.09 7.03
C ASP A 31 -11.43 -1.84 5.58
N MET A 32 -10.67 -2.78 5.03
CA MET A 32 -10.31 -2.74 3.61
C MET A 32 -11.33 -3.52 2.79
N PRO A 33 -11.71 -3.02 1.61
CA PRO A 33 -12.62 -3.72 0.72
C PRO A 33 -12.15 -5.15 0.43
N PRO A 34 -13.05 -6.15 0.44
CA PRO A 34 -12.69 -7.52 0.17
C PRO A 34 -12.45 -7.79 -1.32
N GLU A 35 -12.92 -6.95 -2.24
CA GLU A 35 -12.71 -7.08 -3.68
C GLU A 35 -11.39 -6.46 -4.11
N ARG A 36 -10.61 -7.17 -4.94
CA ARG A 36 -9.28 -6.72 -5.36
C ARG A 36 -9.28 -5.32 -5.98
N HIS A 37 -10.18 -5.07 -6.94
CA HIS A 37 -10.26 -3.77 -7.62
C HIS A 37 -10.59 -2.62 -6.66
N ARG A 38 -11.49 -2.85 -5.67
CA ARG A 38 -11.84 -1.84 -4.65
C ARG A 38 -10.70 -1.63 -3.65
N PHE A 39 -10.00 -2.71 -3.29
CA PHE A 39 -8.82 -2.65 -2.45
C PHE A 39 -7.73 -1.80 -3.10
N GLU A 40 -7.39 -2.10 -4.36
CA GLU A 40 -6.37 -1.37 -5.12
C GLU A 40 -6.77 0.10 -5.28
N ALA A 41 -8.02 0.38 -5.66
CA ALA A 41 -8.55 1.74 -5.76
C ALA A 41 -8.49 2.50 -4.42
N ALA A 42 -8.76 1.83 -3.29
CA ALA A 42 -8.66 2.45 -1.97
C ALA A 42 -7.21 2.85 -1.65
N ILE A 43 -6.23 1.99 -1.95
CA ILE A 43 -4.81 2.33 -1.75
C ILE A 43 -4.40 3.49 -2.68
N ILE A 44 -4.72 3.42 -3.97
CA ILE A 44 -4.37 4.46 -4.95
C ILE A 44 -5.01 5.80 -4.56
N GLY A 45 -6.29 5.80 -4.17
CA GLY A 45 -7.00 6.98 -3.69
C GLY A 45 -6.37 7.55 -2.42
N ALA A 46 -5.95 6.71 -1.49
CA ALA A 46 -5.25 7.15 -0.29
C ALA A 46 -3.86 7.74 -0.60
N VAL A 47 -3.15 7.24 -1.61
CA VAL A 47 -1.91 7.87 -2.08
C VAL A 47 -2.20 9.28 -2.58
N TRP A 48 -3.20 9.47 -3.44
CA TRP A 48 -3.59 10.81 -3.90
C TRP A 48 -3.94 11.74 -2.73
N VAL A 49 -4.79 11.29 -1.80
CA VAL A 49 -5.19 12.10 -0.62
C VAL A 49 -3.98 12.49 0.21
N LEU A 50 -3.02 11.57 0.38
CA LEU A 50 -1.84 11.85 1.16
C LEU A 50 -0.89 12.77 0.38
N THR A 51 -0.52 12.45 -0.85
CA THR A 51 0.62 13.07 -1.54
C THR A 51 0.25 14.17 -2.51
N GLY A 52 -1.00 14.22 -2.99
CA GLY A 52 -1.43 15.06 -4.11
C GLY A 52 -1.05 14.52 -5.49
N HIS A 53 -0.38 13.36 -5.56
CA HIS A 53 0.11 12.75 -6.79
C HIS A 53 -0.64 11.47 -7.12
N ARG A 54 -0.82 11.18 -8.43
CA ARG A 54 -1.37 9.88 -8.86
C ARG A 54 -0.26 8.92 -9.23
N LEU A 55 -0.45 7.67 -8.82
CA LEU A 55 0.43 6.57 -9.20
C LEU A 55 0.34 6.20 -10.69
N ASP A 56 -0.72 6.58 -11.40
CA ASP A 56 -0.99 6.16 -12.79
C ASP A 56 -0.46 7.12 -13.86
N ARG A 57 0.03 8.31 -13.47
CA ARG A 57 0.46 9.37 -14.40
C ARG A 57 1.94 9.71 -14.37
N GLU A 58 2.62 9.35 -13.29
CA GLU A 58 4.01 9.74 -13.04
C GLU A 58 4.88 8.50 -12.92
N GLU A 59 6.14 8.54 -13.37
CA GLU A 59 7.10 7.45 -13.14
C GLU A 59 7.57 7.43 -11.67
N GLN A 60 7.82 8.63 -11.15
CA GLN A 60 8.16 8.92 -9.77
C GLN A 60 7.76 10.34 -9.42
N PHE A 61 7.50 10.61 -8.14
CA PHE A 61 7.18 11.95 -7.66
C PHE A 61 7.87 12.26 -6.34
N LYS A 62 8.17 13.54 -6.12
CA LYS A 62 8.80 14.00 -4.88
C LYS A 62 7.75 14.59 -3.94
N VAL A 63 7.64 14.02 -2.75
CA VAL A 63 6.81 14.56 -1.68
C VAL A 63 7.71 15.36 -0.73
N ASN A 64 7.69 16.69 -0.85
CA ASN A 64 8.62 17.57 -0.11
C ASN A 64 8.60 17.36 1.42
N ARG A 65 7.43 17.08 2.01
CA ARG A 65 7.32 16.82 3.47
C ARG A 65 7.97 15.50 3.92
N TYR A 66 8.33 14.62 2.99
CA TYR A 66 9.09 13.40 3.27
C TYR A 66 10.60 13.62 3.10
N ASN A 67 11.01 14.82 2.63
CA ASN A 67 12.40 15.18 2.50
C ASN A 67 12.97 15.57 3.87
N GLN A 68 13.99 14.84 4.34
CA GLN A 68 14.69 15.13 5.61
C GLN A 68 16.15 15.59 5.40
N GLY A 69 16.53 15.92 4.16
CA GLY A 69 17.84 16.49 3.84
C GLY A 69 18.70 15.68 2.86
N GLY A 70 18.26 14.49 2.42
CA GLY A 70 18.97 13.66 1.44
C GLY A 70 18.52 13.85 -0.02
N THR A 71 19.41 13.57 -0.97
CA THR A 71 19.17 13.69 -2.43
C THR A 71 17.99 12.83 -2.93
N SER A 72 17.76 11.68 -2.30
CA SER A 72 16.71 10.72 -2.67
C SER A 72 15.53 10.70 -1.69
N ASP A 73 15.55 11.59 -0.69
CA ASP A 73 14.51 11.65 0.31
C ASP A 73 13.22 12.20 -0.28
N GLY A 74 12.12 11.53 0.07
CA GLY A 74 10.79 11.89 -0.39
C GLY A 74 10.48 11.54 -1.84
N ILE A 75 11.38 10.89 -2.59
CA ILE A 75 11.06 10.32 -3.90
C ILE A 75 10.24 9.04 -3.70
N VAL A 76 9.07 9.00 -4.34
CA VAL A 76 8.17 7.86 -4.41
C VAL A 76 8.19 7.33 -5.83
N SER A 77 8.44 6.04 -6.00
CA SER A 77 8.40 5.38 -7.31
C SER A 77 7.01 4.80 -7.55
N CYS A 78 6.32 5.26 -8.60
CA CYS A 78 5.00 4.76 -8.95
C CYS A 78 5.06 3.28 -9.35
N ARG A 79 6.10 2.91 -10.12
CA ARG A 79 6.36 1.52 -10.50
C ARG A 79 6.47 0.59 -9.29
N PHE A 80 7.25 0.98 -8.27
CA PHE A 80 7.34 0.20 -7.04
C PHE A 80 5.96 -0.01 -6.39
N TRP A 81 5.13 1.04 -6.34
CA TRP A 81 3.82 0.94 -5.73
C TRP A 81 2.86 0.05 -6.51
N LEU A 82 2.80 0.22 -7.83
CA LEU A 82 1.89 -0.53 -8.70
C LEU A 82 2.30 -2.00 -8.87
N GLU A 83 3.59 -2.27 -9.07
CA GLU A 83 4.07 -3.62 -9.41
C GLU A 83 4.48 -4.44 -8.18
N THR A 84 4.84 -3.78 -7.06
CA THR A 84 5.36 -4.47 -5.87
C THR A 84 4.50 -4.25 -4.63
N ALA A 85 4.32 -3.01 -4.19
CA ALA A 85 3.73 -2.73 -2.88
C ALA A 85 2.24 -3.10 -2.81
N ILE A 86 1.43 -2.66 -3.78
CA ILE A 86 0.00 -2.94 -3.83
C ILE A 86 -0.28 -4.45 -3.99
N PRO A 87 0.37 -5.18 -4.92
CA PRO A 87 0.24 -6.63 -5.00
C PRO A 87 0.61 -7.35 -3.71
N LEU A 88 1.70 -6.94 -3.04
CA LEU A 88 2.11 -7.50 -1.74
C LEU A 88 1.05 -7.28 -0.66
N LEU A 89 0.50 -6.07 -0.56
CA LEU A 89 -0.55 -5.74 0.41
C LEU A 89 -1.82 -6.55 0.15
N TRP A 90 -2.20 -6.74 -1.11
CA TRP A 90 -3.32 -7.60 -1.49
C TRP A 90 -3.10 -9.06 -1.09
N GLN A 91 -1.92 -9.62 -1.37
CA GLN A 91 -1.58 -10.98 -0.95
C GLN A 91 -1.69 -11.16 0.57
N ARG A 92 -1.27 -10.15 1.35
CA ARG A 92 -1.41 -10.17 2.82
C ARG A 92 -2.87 -10.09 3.25
N GLN A 93 -3.68 -9.24 2.61
CA GLN A 93 -5.12 -9.18 2.87
C GLN A 93 -5.80 -10.53 2.61
N ALA A 94 -5.45 -11.19 1.50
CA ALA A 94 -5.97 -12.51 1.15
C ALA A 94 -5.61 -13.60 2.19
N LYS A 95 -4.44 -13.50 2.83
CA LYS A 95 -4.01 -14.42 3.91
C LYS A 95 -4.71 -14.15 5.24
N LEU A 96 -5.11 -12.91 5.52
CA LEU A 96 -5.84 -12.54 6.74
C LEU A 96 -7.32 -12.95 6.69
N LYS A 97 -7.89 -13.08 5.49
CA LYS A 97 -9.23 -13.65 5.37
C LYS A 97 -9.17 -15.09 5.84
N PRO A 98 -10.00 -15.51 6.82
CA PRO A 98 -10.13 -16.93 7.11
C PRO A 98 -10.54 -17.61 5.79
N ARG A 99 -9.77 -18.61 5.36
CA ARG A 99 -10.23 -19.54 4.34
C ARG A 99 -11.59 -20.04 4.83
N LYS A 100 -12.69 -19.66 4.17
CA LYS A 100 -13.99 -20.29 4.42
C LYS A 100 -13.82 -21.76 4.04
N PHE A 101 -13.48 -22.60 5.03
CA PHE A 101 -13.67 -24.03 4.91
C PHE A 101 -15.18 -24.25 4.96
N TRP A 102 -15.80 -24.38 3.79
CA TRP A 102 -17.10 -25.02 3.70
C TRP A 102 -16.90 -26.48 4.10
N GLN A 103 -17.22 -26.81 5.35
CA GLN A 103 -17.57 -28.18 5.67
C GLN A 103 -18.97 -28.39 5.10
N PHE A 104 -19.07 -29.09 3.98
CA PHE A 104 -20.33 -29.72 3.62
C PHE A 104 -20.65 -30.72 4.73
N GLY A 105 -21.67 -30.37 5.53
CA GLY A 105 -22.24 -31.27 6.51
C GLY A 105 -22.66 -32.55 5.82
N LYS A 106 -22.13 -33.67 6.30
CA LYS A 106 -22.76 -34.97 6.07
C LYS A 106 -24.15 -34.94 6.69
N LYS A 107 -25.18 -35.16 5.89
CA LYS A 107 -26.35 -35.95 6.23
C LYS A 107 -26.79 -36.72 5.00
#